data_AF-A0A8J7DIU8-F1
#
_entry.id   AF-A0A8J7DIU8-F1
#
_cell.length_a   1.000
_cell.length_b   1.000
_cell.length_c   1.000
_cell.angle_alpha   90.00
_cell.angle_beta   90.00
_cell.angle_gamma   90.00
#
_symmetry.space_group_name_H-M   'P 1'
#
loop_
_entity.id
_entity.type
_entity.pdbx_description
1 polymer ?
#
loop_
_entity_poly.entity_id
_entity_poly.type
_entity_poly.pdbx_seq_one_letter_code
_entity_poly.pdbx_strand_id
1 'polypeptide(L)' 'MAFSKMLASIIQYISEAFMRIFGPTDDAYPVIGVQPFTGDPYKEGKADAW' A
#
# COMPACT_ATOMS: atom_id res chain seq x y z
N MET A 1 35.87 -6.27 -15.92
CA MET A 1 34.76 -7.25 -15.82
C MET A 1 33.41 -6.51 -15.80
N ALA A 2 32.87 -6.13 -16.96
CA ALA A 2 31.58 -5.45 -17.07
C ALA A 2 30.40 -6.43 -17.12
N PHE A 3 30.61 -7.60 -17.74
CA PHE A 3 29.61 -8.66 -17.87
C PHE A 3 29.12 -9.21 -16.52
N SER A 4 30.04 -9.46 -15.58
CA SER A 4 29.69 -9.95 -14.24
C SER A 4 28.81 -8.95 -13.46
N LYS A 5 29.06 -7.64 -13.60
CA LYS A 5 28.23 -6.60 -12.99
C LYS A 5 26.82 -6.57 -13.60
N MET A 6 26.73 -6.63 -14.92
CA MET A 6 25.44 -6.68 -15.63
C MET A 6 24.60 -7.89 -15.20
N LEU A 7 25.22 -9.07 -15.11
CA LEU A 7 24.54 -10.29 -14.69
C LEU A 7 24.03 -10.19 -13.24
N ALA A 8 24.85 -9.64 -12.33
CA ALA A 8 24.45 -9.43 -10.93
C ALA A 8 23.23 -8.50 -10.82
N SER A 9 23.19 -7.41 -11.59
CA SER A 9 22.04 -6.48 -11.60
C SER A 9 20.75 -7.14 -12.09
N ILE A 10 20.83 -8.02 -13.10
CA ILE A 10 19.66 -8.76 -13.60
C ILE A 10 19.15 -9.73 -12.53
N ILE A 11 20.05 -10.51 -11.92
CA ILE A 11 19.68 -11.45 -10.86
C ILE A 11 19.07 -10.73 -9.67
N GLN A 12 19.63 -9.58 -9.26
CA GLN A 12 19.09 -8.77 -8.17
C GLN A 12 17.66 -8.31 -8.49
N TYR A 13 17.45 -7.71 -9.66
CA TYR A 13 16.13 -7.21 -10.07
C TYR A 13 15.05 -8.32 -10.06
N ILE A 14 15.38 -9.49 -10.60
CA ILE A 14 14.46 -10.63 -10.61
C ILE A 14 14.22 -11.17 -9.20
N SER A 15 15.26 -11.24 -8.36
CA SER A 15 15.16 -11.75 -6.99
C SER A 15 14.30 -10.84 -6.11
N GLU A 16 14.44 -9.53 -6.23
CA GLU A 16 13.60 -8.56 -5.51
C GLU A 16 12.13 -8.68 -5.90
N ALA A 17 11.84 -8.79 -7.20
CA ALA A 17 10.47 -9.02 -7.69
C ALA A 17 9.91 -10.36 -7.21
N PHE A 18 10.72 -11.43 -7.24
CA PHE A 18 10.33 -12.74 -6.75
C PHE A 18 9.98 -12.70 -5.25
N MET A 19 10.83 -12.08 -4.44
CA MET A 19 10.59 -11.93 -3.00
C MET A 19 9.36 -11.05 -2.72
N ARG A 20 9.06 -10.07 -3.57
CA ARG A 20 7.85 -9.25 -3.42
C ARG A 20 6.56 -10.03 -3.72
N ILE A 21 6.58 -10.95 -4.67
CA ILE A 21 5.39 -11.72 -5.11
C ILE A 21 5.19 -12.96 -4.25
N PHE A 22 6.26 -13.68 -3.94
CA PHE A 22 6.23 -14.99 -3.28
C PHE A 22 6.75 -14.96 -1.84
N GLY A 23 7.23 -13.82 -1.36
CA GLY A 23 7.60 -13.65 0.04
C GLY A 23 6.37 -13.68 0.96
N PRO A 24 6.59 -13.86 2.27
CA PRO A 24 5.53 -13.73 3.25
C PRO A 24 4.81 -12.39 3.08
N THR A 25 3.49 -12.40 2.97
CA THR A 25 2.74 -11.14 2.89
C THR A 25 2.87 -10.41 4.21
N ASP A 26 3.17 -9.12 4.16
CA ASP A 26 3.10 -8.21 5.31
C ASP A 26 1.63 -7.82 5.58
N ASP A 27 0.76 -8.83 5.63
CA ASP A 27 -0.68 -8.67 5.89
C ASP A 27 -0.95 -8.59 7.39
N ALA A 28 -0.01 -8.03 8.16
CA ALA A 28 -0.20 -7.71 9.57
C ALA A 28 -1.08 -6.45 9.74
N TYR A 29 -2.18 -6.39 8.99
CA TYR A 29 -3.21 -5.40 9.23
C TYR A 29 -3.93 -5.76 10.53
N PRO A 30 -4.19 -4.77 11.41
CA PRO A 30 -5.04 -4.99 12.56
C PRO A 30 -6.38 -5.61 12.12
N VAL A 31 -6.86 -6.61 12.85
CA VAL A 31 -8.15 -7.30 12.59
C VAL A 31 -9.33 -6.31 12.57
N ILE A 32 -9.13 -5.13 13.16
CA ILE A 32 -10.07 -4.01 13.13
C ILE A 32 -9.38 -2.78 12.54
N GLY A 33 -9.94 -2.22 11.46
CA GLY A 33 -9.59 -0.87 11.05
C GLY A 33 -10.13 0.12 12.07
N VAL A 34 -9.28 1.00 12.62
CA VAL A 34 -9.76 2.16 13.37
C VAL A 34 -10.17 3.20 12.36
N GLN A 35 -11.44 3.57 12.29
CA GLN A 35 -11.90 4.71 11.49
C GLN A 35 -11.35 6.00 12.13
N PRO A 36 -10.36 6.69 11.53
CA PRO A 36 -9.72 7.83 12.17
C PRO A 36 -10.56 9.12 12.06
N PHE A 37 -11.57 9.10 11.19
CA PHE A 37 -12.50 10.20 10.98
C PHE A 37 -13.92 9.74 11.32
N THR A 38 -14.42 10.18 12.46
CA THR A 38 -15.87 10.24 12.68
C THR A 38 -16.34 11.50 11.95
N GLY A 39 -17.13 11.35 10.89
CA GLY A 39 -17.74 12.51 10.24
C GLY A 39 -18.70 13.18 11.21
N ASP A 40 -18.68 14.51 11.30
CA ASP A 40 -19.74 15.23 12.00
C ASP A 40 -21.06 15.03 11.24
N PRO A 41 -22.19 14.74 11.93
CA PRO A 41 -23.49 14.75 11.28
C PRO A 41 -23.68 16.09 10.59
N TYR A 42 -24.12 16.06 9.32
CA TYR A 42 -24.53 17.26 8.61
C TYR A 42 -25.57 17.99 9.47
N LYS A 43 -25.19 19.14 10.02
CA LYS A 43 -26.16 20.04 10.67
C LYS A 43 -27.00 20.55 9.53
N GLU A 44 -28.27 20.15 9.52
CA GLU A 44 -29.27 20.68 8.61
C GLU A 44 -29.25 22.21 8.73
N GLY A 45 -28.48 22.86 7.87
CA GLY A 45 -28.72 24.25 7.53
C GLY A 45 -30.10 24.21 6.93
N LYS A 46 -31.06 24.87 7.60
CA LYS A 46 -32.43 25.05 7.12
C LYS A 46 -32.33 25.19 5.62
N ALA A 47 -32.87 24.21 4.88
CA ALA A 47 -32.91 24.33 3.44
C ALA A 47 -33.55 25.69 3.17
N ASP A 48 -32.76 26.65 2.68
CA ASP A 48 -33.31 27.93 2.27
C ASP A 48 -34.43 27.56 1.30
N ALA A 49 -35.67 27.91 1.66
CA ALA A 49 -36.81 27.65 0.81
C ALA A 49 -36.60 28.50 -0.44
N TRP A 50 -36.17 27.85 -1.53
CA TRP A 50 -36.15 28.43 -2.87
C TRP A 50 -37.58 28.71 -3.32
#